data_AF-A0A7X0T3U8-F1
#
_entry.id   AF-A0A7X0T3U8-F1
#
_cell.length_a   1.000
_cell.length_b   1.000
_cell.length_c   1.000
_cell.angle_alpha   90.00
_cell.angle_beta   90.00
_cell.angle_gamma   90.00
#
_symmetry.space_group_name_H-M   'P 1'
#
loop_
_entity.id
_entity.type
_entity.pdbx_description
1 polymer ?
#
loop_
_entity_poly.entity_id
_entity_poly.type
_entity_poly.pdbx_seq_one_letter_code
_entity_poly.pdbx_strand_id
1 'polypeptide(L)'
;MSQNITDKERVEVAQKEYEDLKLREKVKVIKSDEKEKTIGIVSKINNKSTGEQSYIITDKYTPPTASISARNQVKELTILYKGSTAPSKANIMDTKHPEFKDVRNDWLDNDIPTAIQITNGGGPTVTFQLKSSAETLKQAMRLYPNAQVYVYGHSLGSMNAQYAIADLDKKDINRISGGFFYQGPNIYSNLTPKQQDTIKAINALDRLFNFVDRKDYVPIGYGIGDPTIGHLIEIESTKAQLLNNLHNTSLLNSKKIFILELKYRKSTV
;
A
#
# COMPACT_ATOMS: atom_id res chain seq x y z
N MET A 1 -7.81 19.76 -8.66
CA MET A 1 -8.61 18.58 -9.04
C MET A 1 -8.20 17.50 -8.07
N SER A 2 -9.12 16.95 -7.27
CA SER A 2 -8.86 15.71 -6.53
C SER A 2 -8.78 14.57 -7.54
N GLN A 3 -7.96 13.56 -7.26
CA GLN A 3 -8.02 12.30 -7.99
C GLN A 3 -9.38 11.64 -7.69
N ASN A 4 -10.39 11.97 -8.50
CA ASN A 4 -11.66 11.25 -8.54
C ASN A 4 -11.40 9.88 -9.18
N ILE A 5 -10.77 8.99 -8.43
CA ILE A 5 -10.57 7.59 -8.78
C ILE A 5 -11.46 6.70 -7.92
N THR A 6 -12.02 5.67 -8.54
CA THR A 6 -12.87 4.65 -7.87
C THR A 6 -12.02 3.69 -7.04
N ASP A 7 -12.63 2.91 -6.14
CA ASP A 7 -11.89 1.93 -5.34
C ASP A 7 -11.20 0.87 -6.22
N LYS A 8 -11.86 0.44 -7.30
CA LYS A 8 -11.25 -0.44 -8.31
C LYS A 8 -10.00 0.19 -8.93
N GLU A 9 -10.09 1.46 -9.32
CA GLU A 9 -8.93 2.17 -9.88
C GLU A 9 -7.81 2.33 -8.84
N ARG A 10 -8.12 2.53 -7.56
CA ARG A 10 -7.12 2.57 -6.47
C ARG A 10 -6.40 1.24 -6.28
N VAL A 11 -7.09 0.13 -6.44
CA VAL A 11 -6.47 -1.20 -6.44
C VAL A 11 -5.50 -1.32 -7.62
N GLU A 12 -5.89 -0.87 -8.82
CA GLU A 12 -4.99 -0.84 -9.96
C GLU A 12 -3.78 0.06 -9.73
N VAL A 13 -3.93 1.21 -9.06
CA VAL A 13 -2.80 2.06 -8.65
C VAL A 13 -1.84 1.30 -7.73
N ALA A 14 -2.36 0.60 -6.71
CA ALA A 14 -1.51 -0.19 -5.81
C ALA A 14 -0.75 -1.30 -6.56
N GLN A 15 -1.39 -1.97 -7.52
CA GLN A 15 -0.73 -3.01 -8.33
C GLN A 15 0.49 -2.50 -9.11
N LYS A 16 0.52 -1.20 -9.44
CA LYS A 16 1.69 -0.57 -10.09
C LYS A 16 2.97 -0.65 -9.28
N GLU A 17 2.89 -0.89 -7.97
CA GLU A 17 4.09 -1.06 -7.12
C GLU A 17 4.94 -2.28 -7.54
N TYR A 18 4.34 -3.28 -8.19
CA TYR A 18 5.03 -4.49 -8.65
C TYR A 18 5.47 -4.44 -10.12
N GLU A 19 5.08 -3.41 -10.85
CA GLU A 19 5.54 -3.19 -12.23
C GLU A 19 6.97 -2.64 -12.23
N ASP A 20 7.72 -2.92 -13.29
CA ASP A 20 9.08 -2.39 -13.47
C ASP A 20 9.05 -0.97 -14.03
N LEU A 21 8.41 -0.05 -13.29
CA LEU A 21 8.21 1.33 -13.71
C LEU A 21 9.56 2.07 -13.86
N LYS A 22 9.69 2.84 -14.93
CA LYS A 22 10.89 3.62 -15.25
C LYS A 22 10.72 5.09 -14.95
N LEU A 23 11.84 5.79 -14.75
CA LEU A 23 11.83 7.26 -14.64
C LEU A 23 11.20 7.88 -15.89
N ARG A 24 10.40 8.94 -15.70
CA ARG A 24 9.61 9.63 -16.74
C ARG A 24 8.45 8.82 -17.32
N GLU A 25 8.22 7.60 -16.85
CA GLU A 25 7.09 6.79 -17.29
C GLU A 25 5.77 7.35 -16.76
N LYS A 26 4.73 7.37 -17.61
CA LYS A 26 3.38 7.72 -17.21
C LYS A 26 2.73 6.51 -16.52
N VAL A 27 2.32 6.70 -15.28
CA VAL A 27 1.58 5.67 -14.54
C VAL A 27 0.10 5.81 -14.89
N LYS A 28 -0.50 4.74 -15.42
CA LYS A 28 -1.88 4.74 -15.90
C LYS A 28 -2.69 3.60 -15.28
N VAL A 29 -3.97 3.83 -15.07
CA VAL A 29 -4.97 2.82 -14.69
C VAL A 29 -6.09 2.78 -15.74
N ILE A 30 -6.80 1.66 -15.81
CA ILE A 30 -7.96 1.48 -16.69
C ILE A 30 -9.21 1.79 -15.88
N LYS A 31 -10.00 2.74 -16.35
CA LYS A 31 -11.28 3.10 -15.72
C LYS A 31 -12.34 2.03 -15.97
N SER A 32 -13.45 2.14 -15.25
CA SER A 32 -14.62 1.28 -15.47
C SER A 32 -15.25 1.42 -16.87
N ASP A 33 -15.04 2.53 -17.56
CA ASP A 33 -15.46 2.74 -18.97
C ASP A 33 -14.38 2.33 -19.99
N GLU A 34 -13.41 1.50 -19.57
CA GLU A 34 -12.26 1.02 -20.35
C GLU A 34 -11.29 2.10 -20.85
N LYS A 35 -11.47 3.37 -20.45
CA LYS A 35 -10.54 4.44 -20.81
C LYS A 35 -9.35 4.48 -19.86
N GLU A 36 -8.18 4.78 -20.41
CA GLU A 36 -7.00 5.03 -19.59
C GLU A 36 -7.12 6.35 -18.80
N LYS A 37 -6.68 6.32 -17.54
CA LYS A 37 -6.46 7.50 -16.71
C LYS A 37 -5.00 7.56 -16.31
N THR A 38 -4.34 8.69 -16.57
CA THR A 38 -2.99 8.95 -16.04
C THR A 38 -3.08 9.40 -14.59
N ILE A 39 -2.38 8.70 -13.70
CA ILE A 39 -2.23 9.02 -12.29
C ILE A 39 -1.13 10.06 -12.08
N GLY A 40 -0.05 9.95 -12.87
CA GLY A 40 1.07 10.89 -12.86
C GLY A 40 2.27 10.34 -13.62
N ILE A 41 3.44 10.89 -13.34
CA ILE A 41 4.71 10.50 -13.97
C ILE A 41 5.74 10.15 -12.89
N VAL A 42 6.47 9.06 -13.08
CA VAL A 42 7.52 8.61 -12.14
C VAL A 42 8.67 9.61 -12.12
N SER A 43 8.85 10.26 -10.98
CA SER A 43 9.84 11.32 -10.75
C SER A 43 11.01 10.87 -9.87
N LYS A 44 10.86 9.78 -9.11
CA LYS A 44 11.95 9.11 -8.39
C LYS A 44 11.64 7.63 -8.22
N ILE A 45 12.68 6.81 -8.28
CA ILE A 45 12.64 5.38 -7.92
C ILE A 45 13.60 5.21 -6.76
N ASN A 46 13.17 4.57 -5.69
CA ASN A 46 14.02 4.19 -4.57
C ASN A 46 14.17 2.67 -4.55
N ASN A 47 15.40 2.19 -4.42
CA ASN A 47 15.75 0.82 -4.11
C ASN A 47 16.91 0.87 -3.11
N LYS A 48 16.57 0.95 -1.82
CA LYS A 48 17.54 1.26 -0.75
C LYS A 48 18.06 -0.02 -0.10
N SER A 49 19.28 0.04 0.44
CA SER A 49 19.89 -1.07 1.21
C SER A 49 19.10 -1.46 2.46
N THR A 50 18.19 -0.60 2.93
CA THR A 50 17.25 -0.89 4.01
C THR A 50 16.12 -1.84 3.61
N GLY A 51 16.05 -2.26 2.34
CA GLY A 51 14.94 -3.04 1.78
C GLY A 51 13.76 -2.22 1.27
N GLU A 52 13.80 -0.88 1.40
CA GLU A 52 12.73 -0.04 0.88
C GLU A 52 12.79 0.03 -0.65
N GLN A 53 11.69 -0.35 -1.27
CA GLN A 53 11.43 -0.13 -2.70
C GLN A 53 10.20 0.77 -2.83
N SER A 54 10.34 1.91 -3.50
CA SER A 54 9.24 2.85 -3.65
C SER A 54 9.32 3.70 -4.92
N TYR A 55 8.15 4.09 -5.42
CA TYR A 55 8.00 5.03 -6.53
C TYR A 55 7.45 6.36 -6.02
N ILE A 56 8.08 7.46 -6.43
CA ILE A 56 7.56 8.82 -6.23
C ILE A 56 7.01 9.32 -7.56
N ILE A 57 5.71 9.53 -7.60
CA ILE A 57 4.95 9.90 -8.79
C ILE A 57 4.37 11.29 -8.58
N THR A 58 4.58 12.18 -9.53
CA THR A 58 4.04 13.56 -9.49
C THR A 58 3.10 13.80 -10.67
N ASP A 59 2.16 14.73 -10.53
CA ASP A 59 1.18 15.11 -11.57
C ASP A 59 1.84 15.48 -12.93
N LYS A 60 3.05 16.03 -12.87
CA LYS A 60 3.97 16.25 -14.00
C LYS A 60 5.37 15.78 -13.62
N TYR A 61 6.17 15.34 -14.58
CA TYR A 61 7.54 14.90 -14.31
C TYR A 61 8.35 16.03 -13.64
N THR A 62 8.68 15.83 -12.38
CA THR A 62 9.36 16.81 -11.54
C THR A 62 10.31 16.03 -10.62
N PRO A 63 11.53 15.70 -11.06
CA PRO A 63 12.48 14.96 -10.24
C PRO A 63 12.93 15.78 -9.03
N PRO A 64 13.51 15.15 -8.00
CA PRO A 64 14.06 15.86 -6.83
C PRO A 64 15.08 16.97 -7.17
N THR A 65 15.78 16.83 -8.31
CA THR A 65 16.76 17.80 -8.82
C THR A 65 16.15 18.98 -9.56
N ALA A 66 14.82 18.99 -9.78
CA ALA A 66 14.14 20.11 -10.39
C ALA A 66 14.20 21.38 -9.52
N SER A 67 14.06 22.54 -10.16
CA SER A 67 14.07 23.83 -9.47
C SER A 67 12.97 23.91 -8.41
N ILE A 68 13.20 24.72 -7.37
CA ILE A 68 12.20 24.95 -6.31
C ILE A 68 10.87 25.43 -6.90
N SER A 69 10.92 26.32 -7.90
CA SER A 69 9.71 26.80 -8.60
C SER A 69 8.94 25.66 -9.25
N ALA A 70 9.61 24.75 -9.96
CA ALA A 70 8.95 23.59 -10.57
C ALA A 70 8.32 22.66 -9.51
N ARG A 71 9.06 22.37 -8.43
CA ARG A 71 8.58 21.53 -7.33
C ARG A 71 7.39 22.14 -6.58
N ASN A 72 7.36 23.45 -6.40
CA ASN A 72 6.25 24.17 -5.77
C ASN A 72 4.96 24.16 -6.60
N GLN A 73 5.06 23.89 -7.90
CA GLN A 73 3.89 23.79 -8.78
C GLN A 73 3.31 22.38 -8.90
N VAL A 74 3.89 21.38 -8.20
CA VAL A 74 3.33 20.02 -8.14
C VAL A 74 2.07 20.05 -7.29
N LYS A 75 0.94 19.61 -7.83
CA LYS A 75 -0.35 19.63 -7.13
C LYS A 75 -0.67 18.30 -6.46
N GLU A 76 -0.20 17.19 -7.04
CA GLU A 76 -0.42 15.85 -6.52
C GLU A 76 0.88 15.05 -6.49
N LEU A 77 1.06 14.35 -5.38
CA LEU A 77 2.18 13.48 -5.09
C LEU A 77 1.63 12.10 -4.69
N THR A 78 1.95 11.08 -5.46
CA THR A 78 1.62 9.68 -5.14
C THR A 78 2.88 8.92 -4.80
N ILE A 79 2.85 8.16 -3.70
CA ILE A 79 3.94 7.30 -3.28
C ILE A 79 3.43 5.87 -3.24
N LEU A 80 4.11 4.98 -3.97
CA LEU A 80 3.84 3.54 -3.95
C LEU A 80 4.97 2.85 -3.20
N TYR A 81 4.68 2.23 -2.07
CA TYR A 81 5.62 1.38 -1.35
C TYR A 81 5.40 -0.06 -1.77
N LYS A 82 6.41 -0.66 -2.40
CA LYS A 82 6.32 -2.03 -2.88
C LYS A 82 6.46 -3.02 -1.72
N GLY A 83 5.54 -3.99 -1.65
CA GLY A 83 5.68 -5.13 -0.74
C GLY A 83 6.78 -6.11 -1.16
N SER A 84 7.11 -7.06 -0.28
CA SER A 84 8.02 -8.14 -0.62
C SER A 84 7.46 -8.96 -1.79
N THR A 85 8.33 -9.32 -2.73
CA THR A 85 8.03 -10.41 -3.66
C THR A 85 8.18 -11.70 -2.86
N ALA A 86 7.10 -12.19 -2.28
CA ALA A 86 7.08 -13.50 -1.61
C ALA A 86 7.76 -14.56 -2.49
N PRO A 87 8.43 -15.58 -1.91
CA PRO A 87 9.02 -16.67 -2.68
C PRO A 87 7.99 -17.27 -3.64
N SER A 88 8.45 -17.62 -4.83
CA SER A 88 7.67 -18.01 -6.01
C SER A 88 6.35 -18.72 -5.73
N LYS A 89 5.28 -18.20 -6.35
CA LYS A 89 3.85 -18.52 -6.22
C LYS A 89 3.38 -19.97 -6.40
N ALA A 90 4.25 -20.97 -6.48
CA ALA A 90 3.81 -22.36 -6.61
C ALA A 90 3.14 -22.88 -5.32
N ASN A 91 3.59 -22.45 -4.13
CA ASN A 91 3.19 -23.07 -2.85
C ASN A 91 2.32 -22.18 -1.92
N ILE A 92 2.03 -20.93 -2.33
CA ILE A 92 1.23 -19.95 -1.54
C ILE A 92 -0.24 -19.82 -1.95
N MET A 93 -0.68 -20.50 -3.01
CA MET A 93 -2.08 -20.44 -3.47
C MET A 93 -2.86 -21.75 -3.28
N ASP A 94 -2.20 -22.82 -2.83
CA ASP A 94 -2.85 -24.08 -2.52
C ASP A 94 -3.05 -24.22 -1.00
N THR A 95 -4.24 -23.81 -0.54
CA THR A 95 -4.69 -23.95 0.86
C THR A 95 -4.73 -25.40 1.38
N LYS A 96 -4.52 -26.40 0.50
CA LYS A 96 -4.43 -27.82 0.87
C LYS A 96 -3.00 -28.35 0.85
N HIS A 97 -2.02 -27.54 0.45
CA HIS A 97 -0.63 -27.95 0.44
C HIS A 97 -0.08 -27.99 1.87
N PRO A 98 0.60 -29.08 2.30
CA PRO A 98 1.12 -29.21 3.66
C PRO A 98 2.06 -28.05 4.05
N GLU A 99 2.85 -27.58 3.09
CA GLU A 99 3.83 -26.50 3.26
C GLU A 99 3.19 -25.10 3.33
N PHE A 100 1.88 -24.95 3.15
CA PHE A 100 1.22 -23.65 3.19
C PHE A 100 1.38 -22.94 4.54
N LYS A 101 1.31 -23.70 5.64
CA LYS A 101 1.61 -23.18 6.99
C LYS A 101 3.09 -22.86 7.16
N ASP A 102 3.95 -23.65 6.52
CA ASP A 102 5.41 -23.49 6.57
C ASP A 102 5.82 -22.23 5.81
N VAL A 103 5.26 -21.92 4.62
CA VAL A 103 5.56 -20.67 3.90
C VAL A 103 5.06 -19.43 4.66
N ARG A 104 3.92 -19.51 5.36
CA ARG A 104 3.44 -18.43 6.23
C ARG A 104 4.39 -18.22 7.41
N ASN A 105 4.80 -19.30 8.06
CA ASN A 105 5.74 -19.23 9.17
C ASN A 105 7.11 -18.77 8.67
N ASP A 106 7.60 -19.23 7.51
CA ASP A 106 8.86 -18.78 6.91
C ASP A 106 8.81 -17.31 6.49
N TRP A 107 7.69 -16.82 5.94
CA TRP A 107 7.52 -15.40 5.62
C TRP A 107 7.43 -14.53 6.89
N LEU A 108 6.77 -15.01 7.94
CA LEU A 108 6.73 -14.34 9.24
C LEU A 108 8.11 -14.36 9.92
N ASP A 109 8.72 -15.53 10.02
CA ASP A 109 9.93 -15.83 10.79
C ASP A 109 11.22 -15.36 10.11
N ASN A 110 11.30 -15.38 8.77
CA ASN A 110 12.54 -15.08 8.04
C ASN A 110 12.53 -13.74 7.28
N ASP A 111 11.39 -13.25 6.77
CA ASP A 111 11.38 -12.10 5.85
C ASP A 111 11.06 -10.75 6.52
N ILE A 112 10.31 -10.70 7.63
CA ILE A 112 9.90 -9.42 8.25
C ILE A 112 9.94 -9.48 9.79
N PRO A 113 11.00 -8.98 10.42
CA PRO A 113 11.12 -8.92 11.89
C PRO A 113 9.97 -8.19 12.60
N THR A 114 9.31 -7.23 11.95
CA THR A 114 8.14 -6.53 12.51
C THR A 114 6.88 -7.40 12.51
N ALA A 115 6.71 -8.33 11.58
CA ALA A 115 5.53 -9.20 11.55
C ALA A 115 5.53 -10.17 12.74
N ILE A 116 6.70 -10.73 13.09
CA ILE A 116 6.93 -11.52 14.31
C ILE A 116 6.54 -10.74 15.57
N GLN A 117 6.75 -9.43 15.59
CA GLN A 117 6.41 -8.62 16.76
C GLN A 117 4.93 -8.32 16.86
N ILE A 118 4.26 -8.09 15.74
CA ILE A 118 2.80 -7.97 15.70
C ILE A 118 2.17 -9.25 16.24
N THR A 119 2.68 -10.43 15.87
CA THR A 119 2.16 -11.72 16.35
C THR A 119 2.51 -12.01 17.82
N ASN A 120 3.67 -11.56 18.31
CA ASN A 120 4.14 -11.85 19.67
C ASN A 120 3.77 -10.76 20.70
N GLY A 121 2.86 -9.83 20.36
CA GLY A 121 2.43 -8.75 21.27
C GLY A 121 3.55 -7.75 21.61
N GLY A 122 4.57 -7.64 20.75
CA GLY A 122 5.83 -6.94 21.03
C GLY A 122 5.74 -5.41 21.00
N GLY A 123 6.65 -4.77 21.75
CA GLY A 123 6.83 -3.31 21.82
C GLY A 123 7.42 -2.67 20.54
N PRO A 124 7.86 -1.39 20.62
CA PRO A 124 8.18 -0.56 19.45
C PRO A 124 9.55 -0.89 18.83
N THR A 125 9.73 -2.07 18.26
CA THR A 125 10.93 -2.38 17.48
C THR A 125 10.64 -2.20 16.00
N VAL A 126 11.10 -1.07 15.48
CA VAL A 126 10.86 -0.65 14.10
C VAL A 126 12.05 -1.06 13.24
N THR A 127 11.79 -1.78 12.13
CA THR A 127 12.84 -2.15 11.18
C THR A 127 13.43 -0.93 10.47
N PHE A 128 14.65 -1.07 9.96
CA PHE A 128 15.27 -0.02 9.14
C PHE A 128 14.45 0.31 7.89
N GLN A 129 13.72 -0.65 7.32
CA GLN A 129 12.84 -0.44 6.17
C GLN A 129 11.70 0.54 6.47
N LEU A 130 11.02 0.37 7.61
CA LEU A 130 9.91 1.23 8.03
C LEU A 130 10.40 2.67 8.29
N LYS A 131 11.53 2.82 9.02
CA LYS A 131 12.15 4.15 9.23
C LYS A 131 12.56 4.81 7.93
N SER A 132 13.16 4.05 7.02
CA SER A 132 13.57 4.53 5.70
C SER A 132 12.37 5.01 4.87
N SER A 133 11.25 4.27 4.95
CA SER A 133 9.99 4.61 4.29
C SER A 133 9.39 5.90 4.83
N ALA A 134 9.39 6.08 6.17
CA ALA A 134 8.98 7.35 6.79
C ALA A 134 9.83 8.54 6.34
N GLU A 135 11.15 8.36 6.28
CA GLU A 135 12.05 9.39 5.77
C GLU A 135 11.80 9.69 4.29
N THR A 136 11.49 8.69 3.46
CA THR A 136 11.07 8.91 2.07
C THR A 136 9.84 9.80 1.98
N LEU A 137 8.78 9.51 2.75
CA LEU A 137 7.55 10.31 2.73
C LEU A 137 7.83 11.75 3.17
N LYS A 138 8.51 11.93 4.31
CA LYS A 138 8.88 13.26 4.82
C LYS A 138 9.72 14.05 3.82
N GLN A 139 10.72 13.43 3.21
CA GLN A 139 11.56 14.07 2.20
C GLN A 139 10.74 14.44 0.96
N ALA A 140 9.85 13.56 0.48
CA ALA A 140 8.99 13.86 -0.65
C ALA A 140 8.04 15.03 -0.34
N MET A 141 7.42 15.05 0.85
CA MET A 141 6.56 16.16 1.28
C MET A 141 7.31 17.48 1.43
N ARG A 142 8.57 17.46 1.87
CA ARG A 142 9.45 18.65 1.90
C ARG A 142 9.84 19.11 0.49
N LEU A 143 10.10 18.17 -0.41
CA LEU A 143 10.45 18.48 -1.79
C LEU A 143 9.28 19.11 -2.55
N TYR A 144 8.05 18.67 -2.31
CA TYR A 144 6.85 19.15 -3.00
C TYR A 144 5.87 19.79 -2.01
N PRO A 145 6.15 20.99 -1.47
CA PRO A 145 5.44 21.52 -0.30
C PRO A 145 3.95 21.82 -0.51
N ASN A 146 3.52 22.06 -1.76
CA ASN A 146 2.14 22.40 -2.09
C ASN A 146 1.30 21.19 -2.55
N ALA A 147 1.91 20.02 -2.68
CA ALA A 147 1.24 18.85 -3.19
C ALA A 147 0.31 18.24 -2.14
N GLN A 148 -0.87 17.82 -2.62
CA GLN A 148 -1.74 16.84 -1.97
C GLN A 148 -1.14 15.44 -2.14
N VAL A 149 -1.12 14.66 -1.07
CA VAL A 149 -0.33 13.43 -0.98
C VAL A 149 -1.20 12.20 -0.88
N TYR A 150 -0.94 11.21 -1.73
CA TYR A 150 -1.56 9.90 -1.69
C TYR A 150 -0.49 8.84 -1.45
N VAL A 151 -0.76 7.93 -0.52
CA VAL A 151 0.19 6.87 -0.14
C VAL A 151 -0.48 5.52 -0.33
N TYR A 152 0.21 4.62 -1.02
CA TYR A 152 -0.25 3.26 -1.30
C TYR A 152 0.78 2.25 -0.84
N GLY A 153 0.30 1.07 -0.47
CA GLY A 153 1.15 -0.09 -0.32
C GLY A 153 0.32 -1.36 -0.17
N HIS A 154 0.87 -2.47 -0.66
CA HIS A 154 0.32 -3.80 -0.46
C HIS A 154 1.26 -4.72 0.33
N SER A 155 0.70 -5.66 1.09
CA SER A 155 1.47 -6.64 1.89
C SER A 155 2.46 -5.91 2.83
N LEU A 156 3.76 -6.20 2.77
CA LEU A 156 4.79 -5.44 3.51
C LEU A 156 4.83 -3.95 3.14
N GLY A 157 4.51 -3.61 1.90
CA GLY A 157 4.42 -2.23 1.42
C GLY A 157 3.34 -1.44 2.16
N SER A 158 2.27 -2.11 2.57
CA SER A 158 1.24 -1.50 3.43
C SER A 158 1.81 -1.12 4.81
N MET A 159 2.68 -1.94 5.42
CA MET A 159 3.34 -1.57 6.67
C MET A 159 4.26 -0.35 6.50
N ASN A 160 5.02 -0.30 5.39
CA ASN A 160 5.86 0.85 5.04
C ASN A 160 5.02 2.13 4.94
N ALA A 161 3.88 2.07 4.24
CA ALA A 161 2.96 3.18 4.06
C ALA A 161 2.31 3.63 5.38
N GLN A 162 1.81 2.67 6.16
CA GLN A 162 1.21 2.90 7.47
C GLN A 162 2.21 3.58 8.43
N TYR A 163 3.43 3.04 8.53
CA TYR A 163 4.45 3.59 9.41
C TYR A 163 4.89 4.98 8.95
N ALA A 164 5.05 5.18 7.63
CA ALA A 164 5.43 6.47 7.08
C ALA A 164 4.43 7.57 7.44
N ILE A 165 3.13 7.28 7.37
CA ILE A 165 2.08 8.21 7.77
C ILE A 165 2.06 8.43 9.29
N ALA A 166 2.19 7.37 10.08
CA ALA A 166 2.20 7.44 11.54
C ALA A 166 3.34 8.32 12.08
N ASP A 167 4.47 8.36 11.38
CA ASP A 167 5.67 9.09 11.78
C ASP A 167 5.68 10.56 11.38
N LEU A 168 4.63 11.07 10.71
CA LEU A 168 4.49 12.47 10.34
C LEU A 168 4.30 13.40 11.55
N ASP A 169 4.68 14.67 11.37
CA ASP A 169 4.28 15.73 12.30
C ASP A 169 2.80 16.08 12.08
N LYS A 170 2.06 16.36 13.17
CA LYS A 170 0.63 16.69 13.12
C LYS A 170 0.28 17.85 12.17
N LYS A 171 1.20 18.78 11.92
CA LYS A 171 1.01 19.88 10.95
C LYS A 171 0.94 19.42 9.49
N ASP A 172 1.56 18.29 9.17
CA ASP A 172 1.71 17.79 7.80
C ASP A 172 0.55 16.85 7.42
N ILE A 173 -0.21 16.31 8.38
CA ILE A 173 -1.27 15.32 8.14
C ILE A 173 -2.39 15.86 7.24
N ASN A 174 -2.68 17.16 7.29
CA ASN A 174 -3.72 17.78 6.47
C ASN A 174 -3.42 17.69 4.96
N ARG A 175 -2.15 17.48 4.59
CA ARG A 175 -1.72 17.29 3.21
C ARG A 175 -1.88 15.86 2.71
N ILE A 176 -2.07 14.89 3.61
CA ILE A 176 -2.44 13.53 3.22
C ILE A 176 -3.89 13.55 2.76
N SER A 177 -4.10 13.37 1.46
CA SER A 177 -5.41 13.28 0.83
C SER A 177 -5.95 11.85 0.80
N GLY A 178 -5.07 10.84 0.91
CA GLY A 178 -5.50 9.46 1.05
C GLY A 178 -4.36 8.50 1.36
N GLY A 179 -4.62 7.53 2.23
CA GLY A 179 -3.75 6.37 2.45
C GLY A 179 -4.53 5.09 2.19
N PHE A 180 -4.01 4.25 1.31
CA PHE A 180 -4.70 3.03 0.87
C PHE A 180 -3.77 1.83 1.06
N PHE A 181 -4.10 1.00 2.02
CA PHE A 181 -3.27 -0.09 2.50
C PHE A 181 -3.99 -1.41 2.19
N TYR A 182 -3.38 -2.27 1.39
CA TYR A 182 -4.01 -3.50 0.92
C TYR A 182 -3.32 -4.72 1.51
N GLN A 183 -4.10 -5.64 2.08
CA GLN A 183 -3.66 -6.94 2.56
C GLN A 183 -2.37 -6.90 3.39
N GLY A 184 -2.18 -5.88 4.21
CA GLY A 184 -0.97 -5.73 5.03
C GLY A 184 -1.25 -5.88 6.52
N PRO A 185 -0.24 -6.28 7.32
CA PRO A 185 -0.33 -6.30 8.77
C PRO A 185 -0.74 -4.94 9.37
N ASN A 186 -1.54 -4.96 10.44
CA ASN A 186 -1.80 -3.78 11.27
C ASN A 186 -0.60 -3.53 12.18
N ILE A 187 0.01 -2.35 12.07
CA ILE A 187 1.19 -2.00 12.88
C ILE A 187 0.85 -1.11 14.09
N TYR A 188 -0.43 -0.81 14.34
CA TYR A 188 -0.84 0.18 15.35
C TYR A 188 -0.25 -0.11 16.74
N SER A 189 -0.26 -1.38 17.16
CA SER A 189 0.28 -1.82 18.46
C SER A 189 1.79 -1.59 18.60
N ASN A 190 2.53 -1.50 17.48
CA ASN A 190 3.98 -1.27 17.48
C ASN A 190 4.34 0.21 17.40
N LEU A 191 3.36 1.10 17.28
CA LEU A 191 3.59 2.54 17.23
C LEU A 191 3.91 3.11 18.62
N THR A 192 4.78 4.12 18.65
CA THR A 192 4.99 4.93 19.86
C THR A 192 3.73 5.74 20.20
N PRO A 193 3.55 6.21 21.46
CA PRO A 193 2.42 7.05 21.82
C PRO A 193 2.27 8.30 20.92
N LYS A 194 3.39 8.94 20.54
CA LYS A 194 3.38 10.09 19.61
C LYS A 194 2.80 9.71 18.24
N GLN A 195 3.19 8.55 17.72
CA GLN A 195 2.72 8.05 16.43
C GLN A 195 1.24 7.64 16.48
N GLN A 196 0.80 6.99 17.57
CA GLN A 196 -0.62 6.69 17.80
C GLN A 196 -1.46 7.96 17.87
N ASP A 197 -0.93 9.01 18.49
CA ASP A 197 -1.52 10.34 18.53
C ASP A 197 -1.67 10.99 17.14
N THR A 198 -0.65 10.84 16.28
CA THR A 198 -0.71 11.24 14.88
C THR A 198 -1.79 10.45 14.13
N ILE A 199 -1.85 9.13 14.33
CA ILE A 199 -2.87 8.26 13.72
C ILE A 199 -4.28 8.64 14.17
N LYS A 200 -4.50 8.91 15.45
CA LYS A 200 -5.79 9.39 15.95
C LYS A 200 -6.24 10.67 15.26
N ALA A 201 -5.32 11.62 15.06
CA ALA A 201 -5.61 12.89 14.41
C ALA A 201 -5.96 12.73 12.91
N ILE A 202 -5.23 11.89 12.17
CA ILE A 202 -5.50 11.69 10.74
C ILE A 202 -6.69 10.74 10.49
N ASN A 203 -6.96 9.77 11.38
CA ASN A 203 -8.15 8.94 11.30
C ASN A 203 -9.43 9.78 11.38
N ALA A 204 -9.44 10.85 12.18
CA ALA A 204 -10.56 11.78 12.27
C ALA A 204 -10.82 12.59 10.98
N LEU A 205 -9.97 12.47 9.96
CA LEU A 205 -10.17 13.09 8.65
C LEU A 205 -10.83 12.15 7.63
N ASP A 206 -11.04 10.87 7.98
CA ASP A 206 -11.61 9.83 7.12
C ASP A 206 -10.86 9.62 5.79
N ARG A 207 -9.52 9.64 5.83
CA ARG A 207 -8.65 9.56 4.63
C ARG A 207 -7.79 8.31 4.53
N LEU A 208 -7.75 7.49 5.57
CA LEU A 208 -6.91 6.31 5.63
C LEU A 208 -7.79 5.06 5.61
N PHE A 209 -7.40 4.07 4.82
CA PHE A 209 -8.18 2.86 4.61
C PHE A 209 -7.29 1.62 4.56
N ASN A 210 -7.59 0.64 5.40
CA ASN A 210 -7.00 -0.69 5.40
C ASN A 210 -8.01 -1.67 4.78
N PHE A 211 -7.63 -2.29 3.66
CA PHE A 211 -8.45 -3.25 2.93
C PHE A 211 -7.95 -4.66 3.20
N VAL A 212 -8.78 -5.48 3.84
CA VAL A 212 -8.41 -6.80 4.35
C VAL A 212 -9.41 -7.87 3.93
N ASP A 213 -8.96 -8.91 3.25
CA ASP A 213 -9.68 -10.18 3.15
C ASP A 213 -9.20 -11.11 4.27
N ARG A 214 -10.11 -11.53 5.15
CA ARG A 214 -9.82 -12.45 6.27
C ARG A 214 -9.37 -13.84 5.82
N LYS A 215 -9.54 -14.19 4.54
CA LYS A 215 -9.02 -15.42 3.94
C LYS A 215 -7.55 -15.30 3.50
N ASP A 216 -7.03 -14.08 3.42
CA ASP A 216 -5.61 -13.82 3.24
C ASP A 216 -4.90 -13.93 4.60
N TYR A 217 -3.69 -14.48 4.60
CA TYR A 217 -2.92 -14.75 5.82
C TYR A 217 -1.94 -13.63 6.15
N VAL A 218 -1.68 -12.72 5.20
CA VAL A 218 -0.81 -11.56 5.41
C VAL A 218 -1.44 -10.53 6.38
N PRO A 219 -2.75 -10.24 6.34
CA PRO A 219 -3.38 -9.31 7.27
C PRO A 219 -3.48 -9.87 8.69
N ILE A 220 -2.50 -9.54 9.52
CA ILE A 220 -2.44 -9.88 10.95
C ILE A 220 -2.57 -8.62 11.82
N GLY A 221 -2.89 -8.79 13.11
CA GLY A 221 -3.03 -7.67 14.06
C GLY A 221 -4.37 -6.93 14.00
N TYR A 222 -5.40 -7.57 13.42
CA TYR A 222 -6.76 -7.04 13.35
C TYR A 222 -7.71 -7.86 14.23
N GLY A 223 -7.79 -7.57 15.52
CA GLY A 223 -8.78 -8.13 16.45
C GLY A 223 -10.03 -7.27 16.61
N ILE A 224 -11.06 -7.83 17.25
CA ILE A 224 -12.28 -7.09 17.58
C ILE A 224 -11.94 -6.00 18.58
N GLY A 225 -12.20 -4.73 18.21
CA GLY A 225 -11.92 -3.58 19.06
C GLY A 225 -10.47 -3.10 19.00
N ASP A 226 -9.60 -3.78 18.24
CA ASP A 226 -8.21 -3.33 18.07
C ASP A 226 -8.17 -2.03 17.27
N PRO A 227 -7.41 -1.03 17.71
CA PRO A 227 -7.21 0.19 16.94
C PRO A 227 -6.45 -0.10 15.64
N THR A 228 -6.86 0.58 14.57
CA THR A 228 -6.28 0.45 13.24
C THR A 228 -5.76 1.79 12.73
N ILE A 229 -4.83 1.71 11.78
CA ILE A 229 -4.40 2.87 11.00
C ILE A 229 -5.41 3.06 9.87
N GLY A 230 -6.26 4.08 9.98
CA GLY A 230 -7.41 4.26 9.10
C GLY A 230 -8.57 3.31 9.37
N HIS A 231 -9.61 3.43 8.53
CA HIS A 231 -10.78 2.57 8.58
C HIS A 231 -10.45 1.17 8.08
N LEU A 232 -10.80 0.16 8.86
CA LEU A 232 -10.77 -1.22 8.39
C LEU A 232 -11.96 -1.49 7.48
N ILE A 233 -11.68 -1.88 6.26
CA ILE A 233 -12.65 -2.34 5.26
C ILE A 233 -12.39 -3.82 5.04
N GLU A 234 -13.28 -4.64 5.56
CA GLU A 234 -13.24 -6.08 5.32
C GLU A 234 -13.85 -6.40 3.96
N ILE A 235 -13.12 -7.19 3.19
CA ILE A 235 -13.47 -7.62 1.85
C ILE A 235 -13.77 -9.12 1.88
N GLU A 236 -14.91 -9.51 1.33
CA GLU A 236 -15.22 -10.91 1.10
C GLU A 236 -14.96 -11.28 -0.36
N SER A 237 -13.89 -12.03 -0.62
CA SER A 237 -13.72 -12.64 -1.94
C SER A 237 -14.72 -13.79 -2.16
N THR A 238 -15.47 -13.79 -3.27
CA THR A 238 -16.31 -14.93 -3.68
C THR A 238 -15.58 -15.81 -4.68
N LYS A 239 -15.53 -17.14 -4.43
CA LYS A 239 -14.80 -18.20 -5.15
C LYS A 239 -15.16 -18.42 -6.65
N ALA A 240 -15.87 -17.51 -7.32
CA ALA A 240 -16.44 -17.74 -8.64
C ALA A 240 -15.42 -17.51 -9.79
N GLN A 241 -15.42 -18.45 -10.76
CA GLN A 241 -14.61 -18.54 -12.00
C GLN A 241 -13.23 -19.20 -11.94
N LEU A 242 -13.04 -20.20 -11.08
CA LEU A 242 -11.89 -21.12 -11.19
C LEU A 242 -12.07 -22.23 -12.24
N LEU A 243 -13.20 -22.31 -12.98
CA LEU A 243 -13.51 -23.47 -13.84
C LEU A 243 -13.94 -23.21 -15.29
N ASN A 244 -14.21 -21.98 -15.75
CA ASN A 244 -14.67 -21.79 -17.13
C ASN A 244 -13.73 -20.87 -17.92
N ASN A 245 -12.96 -21.47 -18.82
CA ASN A 245 -12.14 -20.89 -19.91
C ASN A 245 -10.63 -21.16 -19.78
N LEU A 246 -10.27 -22.42 -19.57
CA LEU A 246 -9.10 -23.00 -20.23
C LEU A 246 -9.47 -23.15 -21.72
N HIS A 247 -9.18 -22.15 -22.55
CA HIS A 247 -8.78 -22.27 -23.96
C HIS A 247 -8.56 -20.87 -24.56
N ASN A 248 -7.43 -20.72 -25.25
CA ASN A 248 -6.98 -19.61 -26.10
C ASN A 248 -6.11 -18.47 -25.50
N THR A 249 -4.81 -18.62 -25.79
CA THR A 249 -3.87 -17.66 -26.39
C THR A 249 -3.39 -16.44 -25.60
N SER A 250 -2.09 -16.51 -25.23
CA SER A 250 -1.07 -15.46 -25.34
C SER A 250 -1.46 -14.02 -24.96
N LEU A 251 -1.91 -13.78 -23.74
CA LEU A 251 -1.90 -12.47 -23.06
C LEU A 251 -2.12 -12.59 -21.54
N LEU A 252 -1.89 -13.78 -20.98
CA LEU A 252 -2.44 -14.22 -19.69
C LEU A 252 -1.57 -13.99 -18.44
N ASN A 253 -0.42 -13.32 -18.55
CA ASN A 253 0.57 -13.27 -17.45
C ASN A 253 0.58 -12.00 -16.58
N SER A 254 -0.34 -11.06 -16.77
CA SER A 254 -0.44 -9.85 -15.91
C SER A 254 -1.83 -9.59 -15.32
N LYS A 255 -2.81 -10.48 -15.54
CA LYS A 255 -4.23 -10.23 -15.23
C LYS A 255 -4.93 -11.27 -14.33
N LYS A 256 -4.24 -12.30 -13.83
CA LYS A 256 -4.85 -13.22 -12.86
C LYS A 256 -4.74 -12.68 -11.43
N ILE A 257 -5.68 -11.78 -11.12
CA ILE A 257 -6.49 -11.86 -9.90
C ILE A 257 -5.67 -11.68 -8.61
N PHE A 258 -5.49 -10.42 -8.16
CA PHE A 258 -5.69 -10.15 -6.73
C PHE A 258 -7.10 -10.63 -6.44
N ILE A 259 -7.27 -11.53 -5.49
CA ILE A 259 -8.50 -12.30 -5.35
C ILE A 259 -9.75 -11.38 -5.24
N LEU A 260 -10.39 -11.24 -6.40
CA LEU A 260 -11.82 -11.25 -6.72
C LEU A 260 -12.58 -9.94 -6.53
N GLU A 261 -13.52 -9.71 -7.44
CA GLU A 261 -14.44 -8.56 -7.46
C GLU A 261 -14.91 -8.20 -6.04
N LEU A 262 -14.48 -7.03 -5.57
CA LEU A 262 -14.89 -6.46 -4.31
C LEU A 262 -16.39 -6.14 -4.37
N LYS A 263 -17.25 -7.04 -3.88
CA LYS A 263 -18.64 -6.68 -3.58
C LYS A 263 -18.69 -6.05 -2.19
N TYR A 264 -18.85 -4.73 -2.14
CA TYR A 264 -19.20 -4.01 -0.92
C TYR A 264 -20.55 -4.49 -0.38
N ARG A 265 -20.59 -4.98 0.86
CA ARG A 265 -21.81 -4.95 1.68
C ARG A 265 -21.87 -3.61 2.39
N LYS A 266 -22.89 -2.80 2.09
CA LYS A 266 -23.34 -1.76 3.04
C LYS A 266 -23.91 -2.49 4.25
N SER A 267 -23.18 -2.52 5.35
CA SER A 267 -23.76 -2.88 6.65
C SER A 267 -24.44 -1.63 7.23
N THR A 268 -25.75 -1.52 7.00
CA THR A 268 -26.65 -0.80 7.90
C THR A 268 -26.71 -1.55 9.23
N VAL A 269 -26.27 -0.91 10.32
CA VAL A 269 -27.05 -0.70 11.56
C VAL A 269 -26.65 0.65 12.14
#